data_AF-A0A536AQH3-F1
#
_entry.id   AF-A0A536AQH3-F1
#
_cell.length_a   1.000
_cell.length_b   1.000
_cell.length_c   1.000
_cell.angle_alpha   90.00
_cell.angle_beta   90.00
_cell.angle_gamma   90.00
#
_symmetry.space_group_name_H-M   'P 1'
#
loop_
_entity.id
_entity.type
_entity.pdbx_description
1 polymer ?
#
loop_
_entity_poly.entity_id
_entity_poly.type
_entity_poly.pdbx_seq_one_letter_code
_entity_poly.pdbx_strand_id
1 'polypeptide(L)'
;MTDAAQAPRPGPDNTIAPDEQKKVHRTETKTRTPVEAKREGPTLEMVKSDERVKVFIRSANQQTGAIGYTEHGERHANTSADGARFILKSLGHDARRCEIAAVAAYLHDMGNVVTREKHA
;
A
#
# COMPACT_ATOMS: atom_id res chain seq x y z
N MET A 1 -49.14 -3.07 -43.00
CA MET A 1 -47.96 -3.70 -43.63
C MET A 1 -46.75 -3.07 -42.97
N THR A 2 -45.85 -3.93 -42.49
CA THR A 2 -44.69 -3.72 -41.62
C THR A 2 -43.75 -2.61 -42.06
N ASP A 3 -43.37 -1.71 -41.15
CA ASP A 3 -42.23 -0.80 -41.35
C ASP A 3 -41.10 -1.21 -40.41
N ALA A 4 -40.00 -1.64 -40.99
CA ALA A 4 -38.85 -2.22 -40.33
C ALA A 4 -37.93 -1.10 -39.81
N ALA A 5 -37.63 -1.12 -38.51
CA ALA A 5 -36.71 -0.19 -37.89
C ALA A 5 -35.29 -0.35 -38.47
N GLN A 6 -34.87 0.62 -39.29
CA GLN A 6 -33.51 0.73 -39.84
C GLN A 6 -32.52 1.09 -38.71
N ALA A 7 -31.47 0.28 -38.53
CA ALA A 7 -30.41 0.56 -37.54
C ALA A 7 -29.57 1.82 -37.90
N PRO A 8 -29.01 2.55 -36.92
CA PRO A 8 -28.21 3.75 -37.18
C PRO A 8 -26.88 3.40 -37.83
N ARG A 9 -26.43 4.21 -38.79
CA ARG A 9 -25.17 4.02 -39.50
C ARG A 9 -23.98 4.34 -38.58
N PRO A 10 -22.84 3.62 -38.68
CA PRO A 10 -21.65 3.94 -37.91
C PRO A 10 -21.10 5.33 -38.31
N GLY A 11 -20.69 6.12 -37.31
CA GLY A 11 -20.05 7.42 -37.50
C GLY A 11 -18.65 7.29 -38.14
N PRO A 12 -18.09 8.39 -38.66
CA PRO A 12 -16.81 8.35 -39.36
C PRO A 12 -15.66 7.86 -38.47
N ASP A 13 -14.82 7.01 -39.03
CA ASP A 13 -13.66 6.40 -38.39
C ASP A 13 -12.53 7.43 -38.25
N ASN A 14 -12.31 7.89 -37.02
CA ASN A 14 -11.32 8.93 -36.70
C ASN A 14 -9.95 8.33 -36.32
N THR A 15 -9.61 7.13 -36.78
CA THR A 15 -8.34 6.46 -36.45
C THR A 15 -7.11 7.01 -37.18
N ILE A 16 -7.23 8.09 -37.96
CA ILE A 16 -6.11 8.78 -38.59
C ILE A 16 -5.81 10.10 -37.86
N ALA A 17 -5.35 10.01 -36.61
CA ALA A 17 -4.64 11.10 -35.95
C ALA A 17 -3.33 10.55 -35.38
N PRO A 18 -2.16 11.09 -35.75
CA PRO A 18 -0.89 10.60 -35.23
C PRO A 18 -0.79 10.89 -33.73
N ASP A 19 -0.62 9.83 -32.93
CA ASP A 19 -0.57 9.85 -31.47
C ASP A 19 0.80 10.34 -30.92
N GLU A 20 1.36 11.38 -31.53
CA GLU A 20 2.59 12.01 -31.03
C GLU A 20 2.28 13.18 -30.10
N GLN A 21 1.81 12.85 -28.90
CA GLN A 21 1.97 13.76 -27.78
C GLN A 21 3.43 13.70 -27.33
N LYS A 22 4.24 14.64 -27.84
CA LYS A 22 5.61 14.90 -27.37
C LYS A 22 5.60 15.04 -25.84
N LYS A 23 6.12 14.04 -25.13
CA LYS A 23 6.24 14.02 -23.67
C LYS A 23 7.19 15.15 -23.24
N VAL A 24 6.63 16.33 -22.97
CA VAL A 24 7.40 17.46 -22.44
C VAL A 24 7.80 17.07 -21.01
N HIS A 25 9.09 16.84 -20.79
CA HIS A 25 9.64 16.58 -19.48
C HIS A 25 9.48 17.86 -18.64
N ARG A 26 8.34 17.97 -17.95
CA ARG A 26 8.10 19.04 -16.98
C ARG A 26 8.99 18.75 -15.78
N THR A 27 10.20 19.30 -15.80
CA THR A 27 11.01 19.49 -14.60
C THR A 27 10.30 20.49 -13.70
N GLU A 28 9.28 20.01 -12.96
CA GLU A 28 8.74 20.79 -11.86
C GLU A 28 9.78 20.82 -10.75
N THR A 29 10.50 21.93 -10.66
CA THR A 29 11.23 22.31 -9.45
C THR A 29 10.19 22.56 -8.37
N LYS A 30 9.81 21.50 -7.64
CA LYS A 30 8.84 21.61 -6.56
C LYS A 30 9.52 22.29 -5.37
N THR A 31 9.33 23.59 -5.24
CA THR A 31 9.68 24.35 -4.03
C THR A 31 8.93 23.73 -2.86
N ARG A 32 9.65 22.98 -2.03
CA ARG A 32 9.12 22.26 -0.85
C ARG A 32 8.59 23.27 0.15
N THR A 33 7.30 23.22 0.47
CA THR A 33 6.70 24.03 1.54
C THR A 33 7.18 23.57 2.92
N PRO A 34 7.28 24.46 3.94
CA PRO A 34 7.82 24.13 5.27
C PRO A 34 7.10 22.98 6.01
N VAL A 35 5.85 22.69 5.66
CA VAL A 35 5.05 21.60 6.23
C VAL A 35 5.63 20.21 5.87
N GLU A 36 6.31 20.08 4.73
CA GLU A 36 6.94 18.82 4.31
C GLU A 36 8.19 18.48 5.14
N ALA A 37 8.81 19.46 5.80
CA ALA A 37 10.01 19.29 6.61
C ALA A 37 9.74 18.69 8.00
N LYS A 38 8.46 18.52 8.41
CA LYS A 38 8.07 18.05 9.74
C LYS A 38 7.42 16.65 9.75
N ARG A 39 7.59 15.86 8.68
CA ARG A 39 7.13 14.45 8.63
C ARG A 39 8.15 13.49 9.25
N GLU A 40 8.75 13.85 10.36
CA GLU A 40 9.53 12.92 11.17
C GLU A 40 8.56 12.09 12.01
N GLY A 41 8.55 10.79 11.77
CA GLY A 41 7.85 9.84 12.62
C GLY A 41 8.67 8.56 12.70
N PRO A 42 8.20 7.54 13.42
CA PRO A 42 9.02 6.38 13.75
C PRO A 42 9.56 5.70 12.48
N THR A 43 10.79 5.22 12.58
CA THR A 43 11.36 4.28 11.62
C THR A 43 10.95 2.86 11.99
N LEU A 44 10.99 1.95 11.02
CA LEU A 44 10.72 0.55 11.23
C LEU A 44 11.65 -0.05 12.28
N GLU A 45 12.93 0.33 12.28
CA GLU A 45 13.91 -0.17 13.26
C GLU A 45 13.60 0.31 14.68
N MET A 46 13.12 1.55 14.85
CA MET A 46 12.65 2.02 16.17
C MET A 46 11.45 1.21 16.66
N VAL A 47 10.54 0.84 15.75
CA VAL A 47 9.36 0.04 16.09
C VAL A 47 9.74 -1.41 16.41
N LYS A 48 10.64 -2.02 15.63
CA LYS A 48 11.16 -3.37 15.86
C LYS A 48 11.95 -3.49 17.16
N SER A 49 12.61 -2.42 17.60
CA SER A 49 13.39 -2.42 18.84
C SER A 49 12.54 -2.19 20.10
N ASP A 50 11.29 -1.73 19.98
CA ASP A 50 10.39 -1.56 21.13
C ASP A 50 9.93 -2.92 21.68
N GLU A 51 10.31 -3.21 22.93
CA GLU A 51 9.99 -4.48 23.57
C GLU A 51 8.48 -4.70 23.73
N ARG A 52 7.68 -3.63 23.88
CA ARG A 52 6.22 -3.76 23.99
C ARG A 52 5.63 -4.28 22.68
N VAL A 53 6.13 -3.78 21.55
CA VAL A 53 5.69 -4.22 20.22
C VAL A 53 6.00 -5.71 20.04
N LYS A 54 7.20 -6.16 20.42
CA LYS A 54 7.56 -7.58 20.37
C LYS A 54 6.67 -8.44 21.24
N VAL A 55 6.39 -8.00 22.47
CA VAL A 55 5.47 -8.72 23.38
C VAL A 55 4.10 -8.87 22.75
N PHE A 56 3.51 -7.79 22.21
CA PHE A 56 2.20 -7.86 21.59
C PHE A 56 2.18 -8.75 20.34
N ILE A 57 3.19 -8.70 19.46
CA ILE A 57 3.28 -9.58 18.30
C ILE A 57 3.37 -11.05 18.74
N ARG A 58 4.18 -11.36 19.77
CA ARG A 58 4.30 -12.72 20.30
C ARG A 58 2.98 -13.21 20.91
N SER A 59 2.29 -12.38 21.69
CA SER A 59 0.99 -12.71 22.28
C SER A 59 -0.11 -12.85 21.22
N ALA A 60 -0.14 -11.99 20.21
CA ALA A 60 -1.03 -12.10 19.07
C ALA A 60 -0.84 -13.43 18.33
N ASN A 61 0.42 -13.80 18.03
CA ASN A 61 0.75 -15.08 17.40
C ASN A 61 0.34 -16.29 18.26
N GLN A 62 0.52 -16.23 19.58
CA GLN A 62 0.07 -17.28 20.49
C GLN A 62 -1.45 -17.42 20.46
N GLN A 63 -2.17 -16.31 20.47
CA GLN A 63 -3.63 -16.30 20.42
C GLN A 63 -4.14 -16.87 19.09
N THR A 64 -3.61 -16.42 17.96
CA THR A 64 -4.00 -16.94 16.63
C THR A 64 -3.65 -18.41 16.47
N GLY A 65 -2.53 -18.86 17.04
CA GLY A 65 -2.14 -20.27 17.07
C GLY A 65 -3.12 -21.12 17.89
N ALA A 66 -3.57 -20.63 19.05
CA ALA A 66 -4.54 -21.32 19.90
C ALA A 66 -5.90 -21.54 19.21
N ILE A 67 -6.29 -20.65 18.30
CA ILE A 67 -7.53 -20.76 17.50
C ILE A 67 -7.30 -21.42 16.12
N GLY A 68 -6.14 -22.04 15.89
CA GLY A 68 -5.89 -22.93 14.74
C GLY A 68 -5.29 -22.27 13.50
N TYR A 69 -4.77 -21.04 13.59
CA TYR A 69 -4.11 -20.38 12.46
C TYR A 69 -2.60 -20.59 12.49
N THR A 70 -2.01 -20.52 11.30
CA THR A 70 -0.57 -20.67 11.09
C THR A 70 0.21 -19.43 11.55
N GLU A 71 1.52 -19.38 11.30
CA GLU A 71 2.43 -18.34 11.79
C GLU A 71 2.00 -16.90 11.45
N HIS A 72 1.86 -16.06 12.49
CA HIS A 72 1.64 -14.60 12.43
C HIS A 72 2.60 -13.89 13.40
N GLY A 73 3.80 -14.45 13.58
CA GLY A 73 4.82 -13.93 14.47
C GLY A 73 5.71 -12.89 13.80
N GLU A 74 6.89 -12.66 14.39
CA GLU A 74 7.82 -11.65 13.89
C GLU A 74 8.27 -11.92 12.44
N ARG A 75 8.34 -13.19 12.01
CA ARG A 75 8.73 -13.53 10.63
C ARG A 75 7.67 -13.07 9.63
N HIS A 76 6.40 -13.35 9.91
CA HIS A 76 5.27 -12.83 9.12
C HIS A 76 5.32 -11.29 9.05
N ALA A 77 5.40 -10.63 10.20
CA ALA A 77 5.42 -9.17 10.29
C ALA A 77 6.58 -8.54 9.48
N ASN A 78 7.78 -9.13 9.55
CA ASN A 78 8.94 -8.68 8.76
C ASN A 78 8.70 -8.84 7.25
N THR A 79 8.21 -10.01 6.83
CA THR A 79 7.94 -10.30 5.41
C THR A 79 6.91 -9.33 4.84
N SER A 80 5.84 -9.05 5.59
CA SER A 80 4.80 -8.08 5.23
C SER A 80 5.35 -6.65 5.14
N ALA A 81 6.20 -6.24 6.08
CA ALA A 81 6.86 -4.93 6.07
C ALA A 81 7.77 -4.74 4.85
N ASP A 82 8.59 -5.74 4.52
CA ASP A 82 9.49 -5.71 3.38
C ASP A 82 8.72 -5.68 2.06
N GLY A 83 7.64 -6.48 1.95
CA GLY A 83 6.75 -6.47 0.80
C GLY A 83 6.09 -5.10 0.57
N ALA A 84 5.53 -4.49 1.62
CA ALA A 84 4.90 -3.18 1.54
C ALA A 84 5.91 -2.08 1.11
N ARG A 85 7.11 -2.10 1.69
CA ARG A 85 8.21 -1.21 1.31
C ARG A 85 8.60 -1.40 -0.16
N PHE A 86 8.77 -2.64 -0.59
CA PHE A 86 9.17 -3.00 -1.94
C PHE A 86 8.15 -2.56 -2.99
N ILE A 87 6.85 -2.82 -2.75
CA ILE A 87 5.77 -2.43 -3.66
C ILE A 87 5.76 -0.91 -3.86
N LEU A 88 5.74 -0.14 -2.76
CA LEU A 88 5.67 1.33 -2.89
C LEU A 88 6.93 1.91 -3.53
N LYS A 89 8.10 1.36 -3.22
CA LYS A 89 9.36 1.76 -3.86
C LYS A 89 9.32 1.48 -5.37
N SER A 90 8.79 0.33 -5.77
CA SER A 90 8.67 -0.06 -7.18
C SER A 90 7.70 0.83 -7.96
N LEU A 91 6.69 1.39 -7.30
CA LEU A 91 5.76 2.36 -7.86
C LEU A 91 6.31 3.81 -7.89
N GLY A 92 7.54 4.03 -7.42
CA GLY A 92 8.17 5.36 -7.44
C GLY A 92 7.69 6.30 -6.33
N HIS A 93 7.13 5.78 -5.23
CA HIS A 93 6.77 6.61 -4.08
C HIS A 93 8.00 7.07 -3.30
N ASP A 94 7.86 8.17 -2.56
CA ASP A 94 8.93 8.72 -1.75
C ASP A 94 9.33 7.80 -0.58
N ALA A 95 10.57 7.94 -0.12
CA ALA A 95 11.15 7.11 0.93
C ALA A 95 10.34 7.14 2.23
N ARG A 96 9.73 8.29 2.58
CA ARG A 96 8.95 8.41 3.81
C ARG A 96 7.65 7.61 3.73
N ARG A 97 6.96 7.64 2.59
CA ARG A 97 5.78 6.78 2.34
C ARG A 97 6.13 5.29 2.41
N CYS A 98 7.25 4.90 1.81
CA CYS A 98 7.72 3.51 1.87
C CYS A 98 8.00 3.08 3.32
N GLU A 99 8.61 3.95 4.12
CA GLU A 99 8.89 3.69 5.53
C GLU A 99 7.61 3.54 6.36
N ILE A 100 6.63 4.44 6.17
CA ILE A 100 5.35 4.39 6.87
C ILE A 100 4.58 3.11 6.51
N ALA A 101 4.59 2.70 5.24
CA ALA A 101 3.93 1.47 4.84
C ALA A 101 4.59 0.23 5.45
N ALA A 102 5.92 0.22 5.55
CA ALA A 102 6.63 -0.86 6.22
C ALA A 102 6.27 -0.93 7.71
N VAL A 103 6.20 0.22 8.40
CA VAL A 103 5.76 0.30 9.80
C VAL A 103 4.32 -0.18 9.96
N ALA A 104 3.40 0.26 9.10
CA ALA A 104 2.01 -0.15 9.16
C ALA A 104 1.85 -1.66 8.94
N ALA A 105 2.54 -2.22 7.94
CA ALA A 105 2.52 -3.65 7.66
C ALA A 105 3.16 -4.48 8.77
N TYR A 106 4.20 -3.98 9.44
CA TYR A 106 4.79 -4.66 10.60
C TYR A 106 3.82 -4.76 11.79
N LEU A 107 2.95 -3.75 11.97
CA LEU A 107 2.04 -3.67 13.11
C LEU A 107 0.62 -4.19 12.85
N HIS A 108 0.30 -4.53 11.60
CA HIS A 108 -1.10 -4.74 11.17
C HIS A 108 -1.83 -5.84 11.95
N ASP A 109 -1.13 -6.91 12.35
CA ASP A 109 -1.69 -8.07 13.04
C ASP A 109 -1.65 -8.00 14.57
N MET A 110 -1.07 -6.93 15.14
CA MET A 110 -0.85 -6.84 16.58
C MET A 110 -2.16 -6.87 17.38
N GLY A 111 -3.27 -6.44 16.78
CA GLY A 111 -4.58 -6.41 17.44
C GLY A 111 -5.21 -7.78 17.69
N ASN A 112 -4.70 -8.84 17.04
CA ASN A 112 -5.13 -10.22 17.27
C ASN A 112 -4.91 -10.69 18.72
N VAL A 113 -4.13 -9.96 19.53
CA VAL A 113 -3.99 -10.20 20.98
C VAL A 113 -5.30 -10.03 21.75
N VAL A 114 -6.22 -9.18 21.28
CA VAL A 114 -7.51 -8.91 21.95
C VAL A 114 -8.63 -9.75 21.35
N THR A 115 -8.82 -9.64 20.04
CA THR A 115 -9.87 -10.34 19.31
C THR A 115 -9.51 -10.38 17.84
N ARG A 116 -10.08 -11.34 17.13
CA ARG A 116 -9.98 -11.44 15.68
C ARG A 116 -11.27 -11.00 14.95
N GLU A 117 -12.32 -10.67 15.69
CA GLU A 117 -13.54 -10.14 15.07
C GLU A 117 -13.22 -8.85 14.28
N LYS A 118 -13.47 -8.88 12.96
CA LYS A 118 -13.22 -7.78 12.01
C LYS A 118 -11.74 -7.43 11.77
N HIS A 119 -10.81 -8.34 12.04
CA HIS A 119 -9.38 -8.13 11.78
C HIS A 119 -8.92 -8.50 10.35
N ALA A 120 -9.80 -9.14 9.56
CA ALA A 120 -9.52 -9.60 8.19
C ALA A 120 -9.88 -8.55 7.13
#